data_AF-A0A839FKR0-F1
#
_entry.id   AF-A0A839FKR0-F1
#
_cell.length_a   1.000
_cell.length_b   1.000
_cell.length_c   1.000
_cell.angle_alpha   90.00
_cell.angle_beta   90.00
_cell.angle_gamma   90.00
#
_symmetry.space_group_name_H-M   'P 1'
#
loop_
_entity.id
_entity.type
_entity.pdbx_description
1 polymer ?
#
loop_
_entity_poly.entity_id
_entity_poly.type
_entity_poly.pdbx_seq_one_letter_code
_entity_poly.pdbx_strand_id
1 'polypeptide(L)'
;MNDIEREAIILEAAWAMIDDMVNWAMFVKTDKRETSNLMFLTHQHARLFIIILGDFLSEIKSFKGSSIPLGLTPAPPNTGPANLTFLYHLRQVCVSPKLGTEIGGLRAAVEVFASWLEGVFTAEKVNLGSIDVVVDITVPRYRYVKMCGDIAKHNLARLDTNVNHLRKLLDQAGQSIDEHDGYLAINDFFDWFFSDIFICHASQIAEFLNNIRWEIYNYLSHEFRRSWHLKEGATELFPMYGYKVPSEINDPIARAMYWNVMNRSRSEPYVHRFKIHDYAKTRY
;
A
#
# COMPACT_ATOMS: atom_id res chain seq x y z
N MET A 1 -15.53 -17.85 -6.88
CA MET A 1 -15.17 -16.70 -7.73
C MET A 1 -14.22 -17.16 -8.83
N ASN A 2 -14.46 -16.71 -10.05
CA ASN A 2 -13.61 -16.93 -11.21
C ASN A 2 -12.55 -15.82 -11.37
N ASP A 3 -11.73 -15.88 -12.42
CA ASP A 3 -10.62 -14.93 -12.62
C ASP A 3 -11.08 -13.47 -12.81
N ILE A 4 -12.10 -13.23 -13.64
CA ILE A 4 -12.57 -11.87 -13.92
C ILE A 4 -13.27 -11.23 -12.71
N GLU A 5 -13.96 -12.04 -11.90
CA GLU A 5 -14.53 -11.62 -10.63
C GLU A 5 -13.44 -11.21 -9.63
N ARG A 6 -12.39 -12.02 -9.51
CA ARG A 6 -11.24 -11.72 -8.65
C ARG A 6 -10.52 -10.47 -9.08
N GLU A 7 -10.30 -10.29 -10.38
CA GLU A 7 -9.66 -9.10 -10.91
C GLU A 7 -10.43 -7.83 -10.57
N ALA A 8 -11.76 -7.83 -10.74
CA ALA A 8 -12.60 -6.70 -10.36
C ALA A 8 -12.45 -6.35 -8.87
N ILE A 9 -12.41 -7.36 -8.00
CA ILE A 9 -12.22 -7.18 -6.55
C ILE A 9 -10.83 -6.61 -6.24
N ILE A 10 -9.78 -7.17 -6.84
CA ILE A 10 -8.39 -6.75 -6.58
C ILE A 10 -8.18 -5.29 -7.00
N LEU A 11 -8.66 -4.91 -8.19
CA LEU A 11 -8.48 -3.56 -8.72
C LEU A 11 -9.27 -2.53 -7.93
N GLU A 12 -10.52 -2.85 -7.55
CA GLU A 12 -11.32 -1.98 -6.69
C GLU A 12 -10.67 -1.79 -5.32
N ALA A 13 -10.30 -2.88 -4.66
CA ALA A 13 -9.73 -2.84 -3.32
C ALA A 13 -8.38 -2.10 -3.30
N ALA A 14 -7.50 -2.35 -4.28
CA ALA A 14 -6.25 -1.61 -4.41
C ALA A 14 -6.51 -0.10 -4.57
N TRP A 15 -7.42 0.28 -5.48
CA TRP A 15 -7.75 1.67 -5.68
C TRP A 15 -8.32 2.30 -4.41
N ALA A 16 -9.29 1.65 -3.76
CA ALA A 16 -9.92 2.14 -2.55
C ALA A 16 -8.90 2.37 -1.41
N MET A 17 -8.03 1.38 -1.15
CA MET A 17 -6.98 1.52 -0.13
C MET A 17 -5.98 2.63 -0.49
N ILE A 18 -5.66 2.82 -1.77
CA ILE A 18 -4.79 3.92 -2.21
C ILE A 18 -5.49 5.27 -2.03
N ASP A 19 -6.80 5.38 -2.27
CA ASP A 19 -7.55 6.61 -2.05
C ASP A 19 -7.54 7.03 -0.57
N ASP A 20 -7.59 6.08 0.36
CA ASP A 20 -7.50 6.35 1.80
C ASP A 20 -6.11 6.87 2.23
N MET A 21 -5.06 6.50 1.50
CA MET A 21 -3.68 6.92 1.76
C MET A 21 -3.28 8.19 1.01
N VAL A 22 -3.63 8.31 -0.27
CA VAL A 22 -3.11 9.34 -1.18
C VAL A 22 -4.21 10.31 -1.59
N ASN A 23 -4.48 11.26 -0.70
CA ASN A 23 -5.49 12.29 -0.88
C ASN A 23 -5.15 13.64 -0.22
N TRP A 24 -5.91 14.67 -0.55
CA TRP A 24 -5.71 16.04 -0.04
C TRP A 24 -6.21 16.27 1.40
N ALA A 25 -6.85 15.27 2.01
CA ALA A 25 -7.11 15.25 3.45
C ALA A 25 -5.93 14.63 4.23
N MET A 26 -5.03 13.88 3.57
CA MET A 26 -3.83 13.34 4.18
C MET A 26 -2.65 14.32 4.05
N PHE A 27 -2.52 14.92 2.88
CA PHE A 27 -1.40 15.78 2.51
C PHE A 27 -1.80 17.23 2.32
N VAL A 28 -0.86 18.14 2.57
CA VAL A 28 -0.99 19.55 2.21
C VAL A 28 -1.19 19.63 0.69
N LYS A 29 -2.32 20.19 0.26
CA LYS A 29 -2.60 20.40 -1.16
C LYS A 29 -1.56 21.33 -1.77
N THR A 30 -0.99 20.92 -2.89
CA THR A 30 -0.04 21.75 -3.64
C THR A 30 -0.59 21.99 -5.04
N ASP A 31 -0.67 23.25 -5.45
CA ASP A 31 -1.03 23.62 -6.82
C ASP A 31 0.23 23.71 -7.74
N LYS A 32 1.39 23.25 -7.25
CA LYS A 32 2.65 23.27 -8.01
C LYS A 32 2.65 22.13 -9.03
N ARG A 33 2.98 22.49 -10.30
CA ARG A 33 3.16 21.53 -11.40
C ARG A 33 4.35 20.58 -11.19
N GLU A 34 5.35 21.01 -10.43
CA GLU A 34 6.51 20.22 -10.05
C GLU A 34 6.50 20.03 -8.52
N THR A 35 6.10 18.85 -8.08
CA THR A 35 5.98 18.51 -6.66
C THR A 35 7.32 18.00 -6.16
N SER A 36 7.96 18.74 -5.26
CA SER A 36 9.27 18.36 -4.73
C SER A 36 9.19 17.31 -3.62
N ASN A 37 8.15 17.39 -2.77
CA ASN A 37 7.83 16.47 -1.66
C ASN A 37 6.34 16.59 -1.28
N LEU A 38 5.74 15.52 -0.76
CA LEU A 38 4.45 15.55 -0.08
C LEU A 38 4.65 15.74 1.42
N MET A 39 3.97 16.72 1.99
CA MET A 39 3.97 16.97 3.43
C MET A 39 2.62 16.54 4.02
N PHE A 40 2.66 15.76 5.09
CA PHE A 40 1.46 15.45 5.86
C PHE A 40 0.89 16.72 6.50
N LEU A 41 -0.44 16.79 6.65
CA LEU A 41 -1.08 17.92 7.33
C LEU A 41 -0.69 18.01 8.80
N THR A 42 -0.60 16.87 9.48
CA THR A 42 -0.14 16.77 10.87
C THR A 42 0.57 15.44 11.10
N HIS A 43 1.25 15.31 12.25
CA HIS A 43 1.81 14.04 12.71
C HIS A 43 0.76 12.91 12.80
N GLN A 44 -0.50 13.25 13.08
CA GLN A 44 -1.56 12.24 13.17
C GLN A 44 -2.01 11.73 11.81
N HIS A 45 -1.90 12.55 10.76
CA HIS A 45 -2.09 12.10 9.39
C HIS A 45 -0.95 11.17 8.96
N ALA A 46 0.31 11.50 9.31
CA ALA A 46 1.44 10.59 9.08
C ALA A 46 1.23 9.23 9.79
N ARG A 47 0.73 9.27 11.03
CA ARG A 47 0.45 8.06 11.82
C ARG A 47 -0.69 7.25 11.22
N LEU A 48 -1.76 7.90 10.76
CA LEU A 48 -2.86 7.23 10.06
C LEU A 48 -2.38 6.59 8.76
N PHE A 49 -1.57 7.30 7.97
CA PHE A 49 -1.02 6.79 6.73
C PHE A 49 -0.21 5.51 6.95
N ILE A 50 0.71 5.48 7.94
CA ILE A 50 1.53 4.29 8.17
C ILE A 50 0.73 3.09 8.69
N ILE A 51 -0.37 3.34 9.42
CA ILE A 51 -1.31 2.29 9.85
C ILE A 51 -2.00 1.68 8.62
N ILE A 52 -2.57 2.51 7.74
CA ILE A 52 -3.27 2.03 6.53
C ILE A 52 -2.30 1.35 5.57
N LEU A 53 -1.08 1.91 5.42
CA LEU A 53 -0.01 1.28 4.65
C LEU A 53 0.38 -0.08 5.24
N GLY A 54 0.47 -0.18 6.57
CA GLY A 54 0.73 -1.44 7.26
C GLY A 54 -0.32 -2.52 6.96
N ASP A 55 -1.59 -2.13 6.80
CA ASP A 55 -2.68 -3.02 6.41
C ASP A 55 -2.59 -3.39 4.90
N PHE A 56 -2.28 -2.44 4.01
CA PHE A 56 -2.02 -2.71 2.58
C PHE A 56 -0.83 -3.66 2.36
N LEU A 57 0.18 -3.57 3.23
CA LEU A 57 1.37 -4.43 3.22
C LEU A 57 1.20 -5.71 4.04
N SER A 58 -0.01 -5.98 4.56
CA SER A 58 -0.27 -7.23 5.27
C SER A 58 -0.72 -8.33 4.31
N GLU A 59 -0.26 -9.54 4.59
CA GLU A 59 -0.64 -10.73 3.83
C GLU A 59 -2.10 -11.09 4.08
N ILE A 60 -2.87 -11.30 3.01
CA ILE A 60 -4.24 -11.80 3.13
C ILE A 60 -4.19 -13.31 3.34
N LYS A 61 -4.38 -13.72 4.60
CA LYS A 61 -4.35 -15.13 5.02
C LYS A 61 -5.74 -15.66 5.31
N SER A 62 -5.85 -16.98 5.27
CA SER A 62 -6.96 -17.67 5.90
C SER A 62 -6.92 -17.51 7.42
N PHE A 63 -8.09 -17.50 8.05
CA PHE A 63 -8.21 -17.50 9.50
C PHE A 63 -8.65 -18.89 9.96
N LYS A 64 -7.87 -19.53 10.83
CA LYS A 64 -8.21 -20.84 11.47
C LYS A 64 -8.70 -21.92 10.48
N GLY A 65 -8.01 -22.07 9.34
CA GLY A 65 -8.34 -23.11 8.36
C GLY A 65 -9.49 -22.78 7.41
N SER A 66 -10.01 -21.55 7.42
CA SER A 66 -10.95 -21.08 6.38
C SER A 66 -10.27 -20.98 5.02
N SER A 67 -11.05 -20.83 3.95
CA SER A 67 -10.51 -20.32 2.69
C SER A 67 -10.08 -18.85 2.88
N ILE A 68 -9.16 -18.40 2.03
CA ILE A 68 -8.84 -16.98 1.91
C ILE A 68 -10.10 -16.25 1.42
N PRO A 69 -10.47 -15.12 2.04
CA PRO A 69 -11.68 -14.39 1.67
C PRO A 69 -11.65 -13.89 0.22
N LEU A 70 -12.83 -13.67 -0.34
CA LEU A 70 -13.02 -13.10 -1.68
C LEU A 70 -12.35 -13.89 -2.81
N GLY A 71 -12.16 -15.20 -2.60
CA GLY A 71 -11.58 -16.11 -3.59
C GLY A 71 -10.11 -15.82 -3.92
N LEU A 72 -9.45 -14.93 -3.18
CA LEU A 72 -8.04 -14.59 -3.39
C LEU A 72 -7.15 -15.81 -3.16
N THR A 73 -6.02 -15.86 -3.85
CA THR A 73 -5.08 -16.98 -3.77
C THR A 73 -3.97 -16.67 -2.79
N PRO A 74 -3.45 -17.66 -2.04
CA PRO A 74 -2.27 -17.45 -1.21
C PRO A 74 -1.07 -17.13 -2.11
N ALA A 75 -0.12 -16.39 -1.57
CA ALA A 75 1.20 -16.31 -2.16
C ALA A 75 1.90 -17.68 -2.06
N PRO A 76 2.78 -18.04 -3.01
CA PRO A 76 3.59 -19.25 -2.90
C PRO A 76 4.43 -19.24 -1.62
N PRO A 77 4.67 -20.42 -1.00
CA PRO A 77 5.59 -20.50 0.14
C PRO A 77 7.00 -20.05 -0.25
N ASN A 78 7.76 -19.53 0.73
CA ASN A 78 9.14 -19.05 0.56
C ASN A 78 9.32 -17.94 -0.49
N THR A 79 8.32 -17.08 -0.63
CA THR A 79 8.38 -15.93 -1.53
C THR A 79 8.99 -14.69 -0.87
N GLY A 80 9.40 -13.71 -1.69
CA GLY A 80 9.93 -12.43 -1.21
C GLY A 80 8.88 -11.60 -0.45
N PRO A 81 9.30 -10.66 0.43
CA PRO A 81 8.40 -9.88 1.27
C PRO A 81 7.29 -9.15 0.51
N ALA A 82 7.57 -8.61 -0.68
CA ALA A 82 6.56 -7.91 -1.46
C ALA A 82 5.42 -8.83 -1.93
N ASN A 83 5.68 -10.14 -2.09
CA ASN A 83 4.64 -11.12 -2.39
C ASN A 83 3.79 -11.51 -1.17
N LEU A 84 4.17 -11.08 0.04
CA LEU A 84 3.38 -11.22 1.25
C LEU A 84 2.51 -9.97 1.51
N THR A 85 2.19 -9.21 0.46
CA THR A 85 1.42 -7.95 0.50
C THR A 85 0.31 -7.96 -0.54
N PHE A 86 -0.54 -6.93 -0.54
CA PHE A 86 -1.54 -6.78 -1.60
C PHE A 86 -0.94 -6.64 -3.02
N LEU A 87 0.35 -6.28 -3.14
CA LEU A 87 1.05 -6.22 -4.43
C LEU A 87 1.09 -7.58 -5.14
N TYR A 88 1.09 -8.69 -4.40
CA TYR A 88 0.99 -10.03 -5.00
C TYR A 88 -0.28 -10.18 -5.84
N HIS A 89 -1.42 -9.71 -5.34
CA HIS A 89 -2.69 -9.82 -6.05
C HIS A 89 -2.71 -8.93 -7.30
N LEU A 90 -2.15 -7.72 -7.22
CA LEU A 90 -1.95 -6.87 -8.40
C LEU A 90 -1.02 -7.52 -9.43
N ARG A 91 0.04 -8.21 -9.00
CA ARG A 91 0.90 -9.02 -9.88
C ARG A 91 0.10 -10.11 -10.59
N GLN A 92 -0.84 -10.79 -9.90
CA GLN A 92 -1.68 -11.80 -10.54
C GLN A 92 -2.57 -11.22 -11.64
N VAL A 93 -3.15 -10.03 -11.43
CA VAL A 93 -3.85 -9.30 -12.50
C VAL A 93 -2.91 -9.03 -13.68
N CYS A 94 -1.66 -8.67 -13.41
CA CYS A 94 -0.67 -8.42 -14.46
C CYS A 94 -0.23 -9.67 -15.24
N VAL A 95 -0.41 -10.86 -14.67
CA VAL A 95 -0.07 -12.15 -15.30
C VAL A 95 -1.21 -12.64 -16.19
N SER A 96 -2.46 -12.46 -15.76
CA SER A 96 -3.65 -12.98 -16.46
C SER A 96 -4.76 -11.92 -16.52
N PRO A 97 -4.56 -10.80 -17.25
CA PRO A 97 -5.53 -9.72 -17.33
C PRO A 97 -6.81 -10.17 -18.04
N LYS A 98 -7.98 -9.81 -17.48
CA LYS A 98 -9.32 -10.13 -17.99
C LYS A 98 -10.14 -8.90 -18.37
N LEU A 99 -9.95 -7.77 -17.69
CA LEU A 99 -10.72 -6.55 -17.93
C LEU A 99 -10.01 -5.57 -18.87
N GLY A 100 -8.72 -5.33 -18.66
CA GLY A 100 -7.93 -4.37 -19.42
C GLY A 100 -6.99 -5.02 -20.44
N THR A 101 -6.52 -4.21 -21.39
CA THR A 101 -5.65 -4.67 -22.49
C THR A 101 -4.20 -4.20 -22.34
N GLU A 102 -3.99 -2.98 -21.83
CA GLU A 102 -2.68 -2.35 -21.71
C GLU A 102 -2.09 -2.58 -20.31
N ILE A 103 -1.26 -3.62 -20.17
CA ILE A 103 -0.75 -4.05 -18.84
C ILE A 103 0.64 -3.51 -18.48
N GLY A 104 1.37 -2.97 -19.46
CA GLY A 104 2.77 -2.58 -19.28
C GLY A 104 2.97 -1.56 -18.15
N GLY A 105 2.12 -0.53 -18.10
CA GLY A 105 2.17 0.51 -17.07
C GLY A 105 1.90 -0.04 -15.66
N LEU A 106 0.81 -0.78 -15.49
CA LEU A 106 0.43 -1.35 -14.18
C LEU A 106 1.50 -2.31 -13.65
N ARG A 107 2.02 -3.19 -14.52
CA ARG A 107 3.11 -4.09 -14.15
C ARG A 107 4.34 -3.30 -13.69
N ALA A 108 4.77 -2.29 -14.44
CA ALA A 108 5.93 -1.47 -14.08
C ALA A 108 5.73 -0.76 -12.73
N ALA A 109 4.57 -0.15 -12.49
CA ALA A 109 4.29 0.55 -11.24
C ALA A 109 4.30 -0.38 -10.02
N VAL A 110 3.71 -1.58 -10.16
CA VAL A 110 3.70 -2.60 -9.10
C VAL A 110 5.11 -3.11 -8.81
N GLU A 111 5.89 -3.42 -9.85
CA GLU A 111 7.25 -3.93 -9.69
C GLU A 111 8.20 -2.90 -9.08
N VAL A 112 8.11 -1.63 -9.48
CA VAL A 112 8.93 -0.56 -8.89
C VAL A 112 8.69 -0.44 -7.38
N PHE A 113 7.44 -0.48 -6.94
CA PHE A 113 7.15 -0.43 -5.49
C PHE A 113 7.63 -1.68 -4.77
N ALA A 114 7.38 -2.86 -5.35
CA ALA A 114 7.82 -4.13 -4.78
C ALA A 114 9.33 -4.20 -4.63
N SER A 115 10.10 -3.82 -5.65
CA SER A 115 11.57 -3.77 -5.59
C SER A 115 12.07 -2.78 -4.54
N TRP A 116 11.40 -1.62 -4.37
CA TRP A 116 11.77 -0.69 -3.31
C TRP A 116 11.55 -1.29 -1.91
N LEU A 117 10.43 -1.98 -1.69
CA LEU A 117 10.10 -2.65 -0.42
C LEU A 117 11.08 -3.77 -0.06
N GLU A 118 11.59 -4.48 -1.06
CA GLU A 118 12.58 -5.55 -0.90
C GLU A 118 13.99 -5.04 -0.60
N GLY A 119 14.24 -3.75 -0.82
CA GLY A 119 15.51 -3.11 -0.50
C GLY A 119 15.82 -3.11 1.00
N VAL A 120 17.11 -2.99 1.31
CA VAL A 120 17.65 -2.84 2.66
C VAL A 120 18.37 -1.51 2.78
N PHE A 121 18.43 -0.96 4.00
CA PHE A 121 19.23 0.22 4.31
C PHE A 121 19.76 0.13 5.74
N THR A 122 20.74 0.98 6.06
CA THR A 122 21.33 1.09 7.40
C THR A 122 20.99 2.45 7.99
N ALA A 123 20.32 2.45 9.13
CA ALA A 123 20.15 3.64 9.96
C ALA A 123 21.38 3.76 10.87
N GLU A 124 22.19 4.79 10.66
CA GLU A 124 23.41 5.01 11.44
C GLU A 124 23.08 5.62 12.81
N LYS A 125 23.77 5.14 13.85
CA LYS A 125 23.75 5.69 15.22
C LYS A 125 22.34 5.84 15.80
N VAL A 126 21.49 4.85 15.59
CA VAL A 126 20.18 4.79 16.22
C VAL A 126 20.38 4.78 17.74
N ASN A 127 19.89 5.81 18.40
CA ASN A 127 19.98 5.99 19.85
C ASN A 127 18.72 5.43 20.52
N LEU A 128 18.87 4.29 21.18
CA LEU A 128 17.88 3.63 22.04
C LEU A 128 18.20 3.96 23.50
N GLY A 129 18.01 5.24 23.85
CA GLY A 129 18.39 5.81 25.14
C GLY A 129 17.68 5.18 26.34
N SER A 130 16.50 4.55 26.13
CA SER A 130 15.79 3.83 27.19
C SER A 130 16.55 2.61 27.73
N ILE A 131 17.53 2.11 26.96
CA ILE A 131 18.38 0.96 27.30
C ILE A 131 19.87 1.28 27.15
N ASP A 132 20.24 2.56 27.06
CA ASP A 132 21.63 3.04 26.90
C ASP A 132 22.39 2.42 25.71
N VAL A 133 21.70 2.15 24.59
CA VAL A 133 22.30 1.57 23.36
C VAL A 133 22.33 2.60 22.24
N VAL A 134 23.49 2.75 21.58
CA VAL A 134 23.64 3.45 20.30
C VAL A 134 24.25 2.49 19.29
N VAL A 135 23.56 2.23 18.18
CA VAL A 135 23.95 1.19 17.22
C VAL A 135 23.48 1.49 15.81
N ASP A 136 24.23 1.00 14.82
CA ASP A 136 23.81 1.02 13.41
C ASP A 136 22.85 -0.14 13.15
N ILE A 137 21.63 0.15 12.68
CA ILE A 137 20.61 -0.87 12.43
C ILE A 137 20.40 -1.03 10.94
N THR A 138 20.76 -2.21 10.41
CA THR A 138 20.44 -2.58 9.03
C THR A 138 19.08 -3.27 8.98
N VAL A 139 18.15 -2.76 8.18
CA VAL A 139 16.77 -3.26 8.15
C VAL A 139 16.19 -3.29 6.73
N PRO A 140 15.42 -4.34 6.36
CA PRO A 140 14.62 -4.33 5.14
C PRO A 140 13.50 -3.28 5.20
N ARG A 141 13.25 -2.58 4.07
CA ARG A 141 12.23 -1.51 4.02
C ARG A 141 10.85 -2.01 4.41
N TYR A 142 10.44 -3.15 3.88
CA TYR A 142 9.20 -3.83 4.29
C TYR A 142 9.10 -4.02 5.81
N ARG A 143 10.19 -4.44 6.46
CA ARG A 143 10.18 -4.81 7.89
C ARG A 143 9.95 -3.60 8.78
N TYR A 144 10.69 -2.51 8.58
CA TYR A 144 10.53 -1.33 9.45
C TYR A 144 9.18 -0.66 9.21
N VAL A 145 8.67 -0.61 7.97
CA VAL A 145 7.34 -0.04 7.68
C VAL A 145 6.26 -0.84 8.41
N LYS A 146 6.31 -2.17 8.37
CA LYS A 146 5.38 -3.02 9.10
C LYS A 146 5.48 -2.84 10.61
N MET A 147 6.69 -2.81 11.17
CA MET A 147 6.89 -2.58 12.60
C MET A 147 6.31 -1.22 13.02
N CYS A 148 6.61 -0.15 12.29
CA CYS A 148 6.09 1.17 12.61
C CYS A 148 4.56 1.25 12.46
N GLY A 149 3.97 0.61 11.44
CA GLY A 149 2.51 0.53 11.29
C GLY A 149 1.85 -0.19 12.47
N ASP A 150 2.41 -1.32 12.90
CA ASP A 150 1.88 -2.10 14.02
C ASP A 150 2.06 -1.36 15.36
N ILE A 151 3.21 -0.71 15.60
CA ILE A 151 3.47 0.13 16.78
C ILE A 151 2.51 1.33 16.82
N ALA A 152 2.28 1.98 15.68
CA ALA A 152 1.34 3.09 15.58
C ALA A 152 -0.10 2.68 15.87
N LYS A 153 -0.49 1.44 15.54
CA LYS A 153 -1.84 0.88 15.66
C LYS A 153 -2.15 0.30 17.04
N HIS A 154 -1.16 -0.28 17.71
CA HIS A 154 -1.35 -1.12 18.88
C HIS A 154 -0.81 -0.49 20.17
N ASN A 155 -1.35 -0.95 21.31
CA ASN A 155 -0.77 -0.65 22.61
C ASN A 155 0.37 -1.65 22.92
N LEU A 156 1.19 -1.32 23.93
CA LEU A 156 2.38 -2.10 24.31
C LEU A 156 2.09 -3.60 24.47
N ALA A 157 0.95 -3.96 25.07
CA ALA A 157 0.54 -5.34 25.32
C ALA A 157 0.31 -6.19 24.05
N ARG A 158 0.28 -5.57 22.87
CA ARG A 158 0.11 -6.24 21.57
C ARG A 158 1.38 -6.17 20.70
N LEU A 159 2.51 -5.75 21.27
CA LEU A 159 3.76 -5.54 20.54
C LEU A 159 4.80 -6.65 20.70
N ASP A 160 4.48 -7.78 21.34
CA ASP A 160 5.41 -8.91 21.52
C ASP A 160 6.14 -9.32 20.22
N THR A 161 5.39 -9.44 19.12
CA THR A 161 5.99 -9.78 17.82
C THR A 161 6.96 -8.70 17.32
N ASN A 162 6.66 -7.41 17.56
CA ASN A 162 7.52 -6.30 17.17
C ASN A 162 8.76 -6.21 18.07
N VAL A 163 8.60 -6.47 19.38
CA VAL A 163 9.72 -6.60 20.32
C VAL A 163 10.66 -7.71 19.86
N ASN A 164 10.14 -8.88 19.51
CA ASN A 164 10.95 -9.98 19.02
C ASN A 164 11.63 -9.68 17.66
N HIS A 165 11.03 -8.85 16.81
CA HIS A 165 11.71 -8.35 15.60
C HIS A 165 12.83 -7.36 15.95
N LEU A 166 12.59 -6.40 16.86
CA LEU A 166 13.61 -5.43 17.29
C LEU A 166 14.82 -6.13 17.89
N ARG A 167 14.58 -7.10 18.79
CA ARG A 167 15.64 -7.92 19.39
C ARG A 167 16.50 -8.62 18.34
N LYS A 168 15.90 -9.18 17.28
CA LYS A 168 16.64 -9.80 16.18
C LYS A 168 17.47 -8.80 15.38
N LEU A 169 16.95 -7.59 15.15
CA LEU A 169 17.71 -6.53 14.46
C LEU A 169 18.92 -6.09 15.27
N LEU A 170 18.75 -5.95 16.59
CA LEU A 170 19.83 -5.58 17.49
C LEU A 170 20.87 -6.69 17.63
N ASP A 171 20.45 -7.95 17.73
CA ASP A 171 21.35 -9.10 17.76
C ASP A 171 22.20 -9.18 16.49
N GLN A 172 21.60 -8.93 15.32
CA GLN A 172 22.32 -8.82 14.04
C GLN A 172 23.30 -7.65 13.99
N ALA A 173 23.04 -6.59 14.75
CA ALA A 173 23.92 -5.44 14.92
C ALA A 173 24.95 -5.61 16.06
N GLY A 174 25.03 -6.81 16.66
CA GLY A 174 25.97 -7.13 17.74
C GLY A 174 25.52 -6.68 19.13
N GLN A 175 24.25 -6.32 19.32
CA GLN A 175 23.64 -5.90 20.59
C GLN A 175 22.56 -6.89 21.02
N SER A 176 22.90 -7.80 21.93
CA SER A 176 21.92 -8.74 22.47
C SER A 176 21.19 -8.13 23.67
N ILE A 177 19.86 -8.11 23.61
CA ILE A 177 19.00 -7.56 24.67
C ILE A 177 17.91 -8.57 25.04
N ASP A 178 17.42 -8.48 26.27
CA ASP A 178 16.32 -9.32 26.73
C ASP A 178 14.95 -8.80 26.27
N GLU A 179 13.88 -9.46 26.70
CA GLU A 179 12.52 -9.05 26.34
C GLU A 179 12.12 -7.72 26.99
N HIS A 180 12.55 -7.47 28.23
CA HIS A 180 12.21 -6.27 28.98
C HIS A 180 12.83 -5.04 28.31
N ASP A 181 14.12 -5.12 28.00
CA ASP A 181 14.85 -4.10 27.24
C ASP A 181 14.18 -3.86 25.88
N GLY A 182 13.70 -4.92 25.23
CA GLY A 182 12.99 -4.82 23.96
C GLY A 182 11.68 -4.02 24.06
N TYR A 183 10.94 -4.15 25.16
CA TYR A 183 9.75 -3.33 25.42
C TYR A 183 10.10 -1.87 25.77
N LEU A 184 11.22 -1.62 26.45
CA LEU A 184 11.68 -0.26 26.72
C LEU A 184 12.09 0.46 25.42
N ALA A 185 12.87 -0.23 24.58
CA ALA A 185 13.45 0.34 23.35
C ALA A 185 12.47 0.51 22.19
N ILE A 186 11.26 -0.08 22.24
CA ILE A 186 10.34 -0.07 21.10
C ILE A 186 9.85 1.34 20.74
N ASN A 187 9.72 2.22 21.74
CA ASN A 187 9.32 3.61 21.52
C ASN A 187 10.46 4.42 20.91
N ASP A 188 11.70 4.23 21.38
CA ASP A 188 12.88 4.89 20.80
C ASP A 188 13.09 4.46 19.34
N PHE A 189 12.91 3.16 19.05
CA PHE A 189 12.88 2.65 17.69
C PHE A 189 11.79 3.35 16.87
N PHE A 190 10.57 3.46 17.40
CA PHE A 190 9.49 4.14 16.70
C PHE A 190 9.83 5.60 16.43
N ASP A 191 10.37 6.34 17.39
CA ASP A 191 10.73 7.74 17.19
C ASP A 191 11.77 7.93 16.08
N TRP A 192 12.82 7.09 16.04
CA TRP A 192 13.80 7.12 14.96
C TRP A 192 13.20 6.73 13.59
N PHE A 193 12.55 5.57 13.53
CA PHE A 193 12.13 5.01 12.25
C PHE A 193 10.86 5.64 11.70
N PHE A 194 9.94 6.07 12.56
CA PHE A 194 8.72 6.76 12.15
C PHE A 194 8.93 8.26 11.98
N SER A 195 9.46 8.95 12.99
CA SER A 195 9.47 10.42 12.99
C SER A 195 10.57 11.04 12.13
N ASP A 196 11.64 10.29 11.81
CA ASP A 196 12.72 10.74 10.92
C ASP A 196 12.67 10.00 9.56
N ILE A 197 12.94 8.69 9.59
CA ILE A 197 13.19 7.92 8.37
C ILE A 197 11.91 7.75 7.53
N PHE A 198 10.80 7.35 8.16
CA PHE A 198 9.54 7.18 7.45
C PHE A 198 9.02 8.49 6.88
N ILE A 199 9.16 9.62 7.58
CA ILE A 199 8.75 10.93 7.04
C ILE A 199 9.49 11.24 5.73
N CYS A 200 10.77 10.89 5.63
CA CYS A 200 11.52 11.01 4.38
C CYS A 200 10.96 10.07 3.28
N HIS A 201 10.72 8.80 3.61
CA HIS A 201 10.21 7.81 2.64
C HIS A 201 8.75 8.00 2.25
N ALA A 202 7.93 8.64 3.08
CA ALA A 202 6.48 8.72 2.89
C ALA A 202 6.09 9.34 1.55
N SER A 203 6.80 10.38 1.12
CA SER A 203 6.58 11.02 -0.19
C SER A 203 6.80 10.05 -1.35
N GLN A 204 7.87 9.25 -1.27
CA GLN A 204 8.20 8.27 -2.31
C GLN A 204 7.21 7.09 -2.31
N ILE A 205 6.78 6.64 -1.12
CA ILE A 205 5.73 5.62 -1.00
C ILE A 205 4.42 6.13 -1.61
N ALA A 206 4.03 7.38 -1.31
CA ALA A 206 2.85 8.00 -1.89
C ALA A 206 2.96 8.14 -3.42
N GLU A 207 4.15 8.42 -3.96
CA GLU A 207 4.41 8.39 -5.41
C GLU A 207 4.13 6.99 -5.99
N PHE A 208 4.66 5.93 -5.37
CA PHE A 208 4.42 4.55 -5.82
C PHE A 208 2.94 4.17 -5.81
N LEU A 209 2.24 4.46 -4.71
CA LEU A 209 0.81 4.20 -4.57
C LEU A 209 0.00 4.99 -5.60
N ASN A 210 0.31 6.28 -5.79
CA ASN A 210 -0.37 7.11 -6.77
C ASN A 210 -0.16 6.59 -8.20
N ASN A 211 1.06 6.15 -8.52
CA ASN A 211 1.36 5.55 -9.82
C ASN A 211 0.55 4.27 -10.03
N ILE A 212 0.44 3.38 -9.04
CA ILE A 212 -0.41 2.20 -9.14
C ILE A 212 -1.87 2.60 -9.43
N ARG A 213 -2.45 3.55 -8.69
CA ARG A 213 -3.82 4.04 -8.94
C ARG A 213 -4.00 4.56 -10.36
N TRP A 214 -3.08 5.38 -10.83
CA TRP A 214 -3.12 5.90 -12.20
C TRP A 214 -2.99 4.81 -13.26
N GLU A 215 -2.18 3.78 -13.02
CA GLU A 215 -2.07 2.66 -13.95
C GLU A 215 -3.29 1.73 -13.91
N ILE A 216 -3.99 1.60 -12.77
CA ILE A 216 -5.29 0.93 -12.73
C ILE A 216 -6.30 1.70 -13.58
N TYR A 217 -6.36 3.03 -13.48
CA TYR A 217 -7.21 3.87 -14.33
C TYR A 217 -6.92 3.65 -15.83
N ASN A 218 -5.64 3.71 -16.22
CA ASN A 218 -5.22 3.50 -17.60
C ASN A 218 -5.61 2.10 -18.10
N TYR A 219 -5.32 1.07 -17.29
CA TYR A 219 -5.63 -0.33 -17.57
C TYR A 219 -7.13 -0.54 -17.83
N LEU A 220 -7.99 0.08 -17.01
CA LEU A 220 -9.45 -0.05 -17.11
C LEU A 220 -10.10 0.87 -18.15
N SER A 221 -9.36 1.81 -18.74
CA SER A 221 -9.93 2.84 -19.62
C SER A 221 -10.71 2.27 -20.81
N HIS A 222 -10.23 1.18 -21.42
CA HIS A 222 -10.91 0.51 -22.52
C HIS A 222 -12.20 -0.17 -22.03
N GLU A 223 -12.15 -0.88 -20.90
CA GLU A 223 -13.30 -1.57 -20.32
C GLU A 223 -14.39 -0.60 -19.85
N PHE A 224 -13.97 0.53 -19.29
CA PHE A 224 -14.87 1.62 -18.94
C PHE A 224 -15.64 2.12 -20.18
N ARG A 225 -14.93 2.42 -21.27
CA ARG A 225 -15.57 2.89 -22.53
C ARG A 225 -16.49 1.83 -23.14
N ARG A 226 -16.10 0.55 -23.10
CA ARG A 226 -16.91 -0.56 -23.61
C ARG A 226 -18.21 -0.72 -22.82
N SER A 227 -18.11 -0.63 -21.49
CA SER A 227 -19.21 -1.00 -20.60
C SER A 227 -20.16 0.16 -20.31
N TRP A 228 -19.67 1.40 -20.25
CA TRP A 228 -20.47 2.57 -19.94
C TRP A 228 -21.54 2.83 -21.00
N HIS A 229 -22.75 3.17 -20.56
CA HIS A 229 -23.84 3.61 -21.41
C HIS A 229 -24.83 4.48 -20.62
N LEU A 230 -25.56 5.34 -21.33
CA LEU A 230 -26.75 5.98 -20.80
C LEU A 230 -27.90 4.98 -20.76
N LYS A 231 -28.68 5.02 -19.67
CA LYS A 231 -29.91 4.24 -19.55
C LYS A 231 -31.05 4.90 -20.32
N GLU A 232 -32.04 4.10 -20.68
CA GLU A 232 -33.28 4.62 -21.24
C GLU A 232 -33.93 5.65 -20.30
N GLY A 233 -34.41 6.77 -20.86
CA GLY A 233 -34.95 7.90 -20.10
C GLY A 233 -33.92 8.86 -19.51
N ALA A 234 -32.61 8.64 -19.73
CA ALA A 234 -31.58 9.60 -19.32
C ALA A 234 -31.77 10.93 -20.05
N THR A 235 -31.64 12.03 -19.31
CA THR A 235 -31.64 13.40 -19.85
C THR A 235 -30.40 14.15 -19.37
N GLU A 236 -30.10 15.30 -19.96
CA GLU A 236 -28.98 16.15 -19.49
C GLU A 236 -29.17 16.59 -18.03
N LEU A 237 -30.41 16.87 -17.61
CA LEU A 237 -30.75 17.27 -16.24
C LEU A 237 -30.79 16.07 -15.26
N PHE A 238 -31.06 14.87 -15.78
CA PHE A 238 -31.12 13.63 -15.02
C PHE A 238 -30.32 12.52 -15.72
N PRO A 239 -28.98 12.58 -15.65
CA PRO A 239 -28.13 11.59 -16.30
C PRO A 239 -28.26 10.26 -15.58
N MET A 240 -28.90 9.30 -16.23
CA MET A 240 -28.94 7.90 -15.79
C MET A 240 -27.95 7.09 -16.61
N TYR A 241 -27.04 6.38 -15.95
CA TYR A 241 -26.02 5.58 -16.61
C TYR A 241 -25.92 4.19 -15.99
N GLY A 242 -25.22 3.29 -16.70
CA GLY A 242 -24.87 1.99 -16.19
C GLY A 242 -23.66 1.40 -16.88
N TYR A 243 -23.30 0.19 -16.44
CA TYR A 243 -22.20 -0.58 -17.01
C TYR A 243 -22.70 -1.93 -17.50
N LYS A 244 -22.30 -2.31 -18.71
CA LYS A 244 -22.49 -3.65 -19.27
C LYS A 244 -21.49 -4.60 -18.61
N VAL A 245 -21.84 -5.07 -17.40
CA VAL A 245 -21.05 -6.05 -16.65
C VAL A 245 -20.86 -7.31 -17.50
N PRO A 246 -19.62 -7.83 -17.65
CA PRO A 246 -19.37 -9.12 -18.30
C PRO A 246 -20.25 -10.24 -17.73
N SER A 247 -20.76 -11.12 -18.60
CA SER A 247 -21.66 -12.24 -18.23
C SER A 247 -21.03 -13.24 -17.27
N GLU A 248 -19.71 -13.28 -17.24
CA GLU A 248 -18.90 -14.14 -16.42
C GLU A 248 -18.87 -13.68 -14.95
N ILE A 249 -19.15 -12.39 -14.69
CA ILE A 249 -19.25 -11.84 -13.32
C ILE A 249 -20.66 -12.10 -12.78
N ASN A 250 -20.79 -13.20 -12.04
CA ASN A 250 -22.06 -13.68 -11.48
C ASN A 250 -22.12 -13.50 -9.96
N ASP A 251 -20.97 -13.47 -9.29
CA ASP A 251 -20.87 -13.23 -7.86
C ASP A 251 -21.36 -11.80 -7.51
N PRO A 252 -22.31 -11.63 -6.57
CA PRO A 252 -22.86 -10.32 -6.21
C PRO A 252 -21.82 -9.32 -5.69
N ILE A 253 -20.81 -9.79 -4.95
CA ILE A 253 -19.74 -8.94 -4.42
C ILE A 253 -18.87 -8.49 -5.58
N ALA A 254 -18.46 -9.42 -6.45
CA ALA A 254 -17.65 -9.08 -7.62
C ALA A 254 -18.37 -8.10 -8.56
N ARG A 255 -19.69 -8.25 -8.72
CA ARG A 255 -20.52 -7.32 -9.50
C ARG A 255 -20.55 -5.92 -8.89
N ALA A 256 -20.63 -5.81 -7.55
CA ALA A 256 -20.53 -4.54 -6.85
C ALA A 256 -19.14 -3.92 -6.99
N MET A 257 -18.07 -4.72 -6.86
CA MET A 257 -16.69 -4.22 -7.02
C MET A 257 -16.42 -3.76 -8.45
N TYR A 258 -16.89 -4.50 -9.45
CA TYR A 258 -16.84 -4.08 -10.86
C TYR A 258 -17.56 -2.73 -11.04
N TRP A 259 -18.78 -2.59 -10.51
CA TRP A 259 -19.52 -1.34 -10.59
C TRP A 259 -18.74 -0.17 -9.96
N ASN A 260 -18.18 -0.38 -8.78
CA ASN A 260 -17.41 0.63 -8.06
C ASN A 260 -16.16 1.06 -8.83
N VAL A 261 -15.37 0.11 -9.34
CA VAL A 261 -14.13 0.44 -10.06
C VAL A 261 -14.41 1.11 -11.42
N MET A 262 -15.48 0.73 -12.12
CA MET A 262 -15.93 1.46 -13.32
C MET A 262 -16.42 2.86 -12.97
N ASN A 263 -17.11 3.02 -11.83
CA ASN A 263 -17.55 4.34 -11.37
C ASN A 263 -16.38 5.24 -11.00
N ARG A 264 -15.32 4.71 -10.37
CA ARG A 264 -14.07 5.43 -10.14
C ARG A 264 -13.40 5.82 -11.46
N SER A 265 -13.50 4.99 -12.49
CA SER A 265 -12.94 5.24 -13.83
C SER A 265 -13.70 6.31 -14.64
N ARG A 266 -14.79 6.89 -14.11
CA ARG A 266 -15.52 7.99 -14.78
C ARG A 266 -14.73 9.29 -14.84
N SER A 267 -13.80 9.48 -13.92
CA SER A 267 -12.90 10.62 -13.87
C SER A 267 -11.48 10.13 -13.66
N GLU A 268 -10.52 10.91 -14.15
CA GLU A 268 -9.13 10.69 -13.81
C GLU A 268 -8.91 10.74 -12.27
N PRO A 269 -7.89 10.04 -11.74
CA PRO A 269 -7.52 10.17 -10.34
C PRO A 269 -7.30 11.62 -9.91
N TYR A 270 -7.86 12.00 -8.77
CA TYR A 270 -7.93 13.40 -8.31
C TYR A 270 -6.60 13.97 -7.75
N VAL A 271 -5.64 13.12 -7.41
CA VAL A 271 -4.25 13.54 -7.18
C VAL A 271 -3.50 13.30 -8.49
N HIS A 272 -3.07 14.38 -9.13
CA HIS A 272 -2.27 14.29 -10.34
C HIS A 272 -0.99 13.48 -10.12
N ARG A 273 -0.44 12.92 -11.20
CA ARG A 273 0.89 12.29 -11.13
C ARG A 273 1.91 13.32 -10.66
N PHE A 274 2.81 12.87 -9.80
CA PHE A 274 3.94 13.63 -9.31
C PHE A 274 5.16 12.72 -9.21
N LYS A 275 6.35 13.31 -9.21
CA LYS A 275 7.61 12.59 -9.08
C LYS A 275 8.42 13.25 -7.98
N ILE A 276 8.79 12.47 -6.96
CA ILE A 276 9.66 12.96 -5.90
C ILE A 276 11.08 13.10 -6.47
N HIS A 277 11.73 14.20 -6.14
CA HIS A 277 13.07 14.48 -6.64
C HIS A 277 14.10 13.52 -6.01
N ASP A 278 15.13 13.13 -6.77
CA ASP A 278 16.10 12.12 -6.35
C ASP A 278 16.82 12.47 -5.04
N TYR A 279 17.08 13.74 -4.72
CA TYR A 279 17.71 14.14 -3.46
C TYR A 279 16.89 13.72 -2.22
N ALA A 280 15.57 13.61 -2.35
CA ALA A 280 14.68 13.17 -1.28
C ALA A 280 14.58 11.64 -1.19
N LYS A 281 15.10 10.92 -2.19
CA LYS A 281 15.09 9.44 -2.29
C LYS A 281 16.40 8.80 -1.82
N THR A 282 17.46 9.57 -1.63
CA THR A 282 18.82 9.06 -1.41
C THR A 282 19.28 9.07 0.06
N ARG A 283 18.45 9.54 0.99
CA ARG A 283 18.88 9.74 2.38
C ARG A 283 18.89 8.45 3.20
N TYR A 284 18.06 7.45 2.83
CA TYR A 284 17.93 6.12 3.43
C TYR A 284 17.44 5.10 2.40
#